data_AF-A0A0C9UD52-F1
#
_entry.id   AF-A0A0C9UD52-F1
#
_cell.length_a   1.000
_cell.length_b   1.000
_cell.length_c   1.000
_cell.angle_alpha   90.00
_cell.angle_beta   90.00
_cell.angle_gamma   90.00
#
_symmetry.space_group_name_H-M   'P 1'
#
loop_
_entity.id
_entity.type
_entity.pdbx_description
1 polymer ?
#
loop_
_entity_poly.entity_id
_entity_poly.type
_entity_poly.pdbx_seq_one_letter_code
_entity_poly.pdbx_strand_id
1 'polypeptide(L)'
;MPPDCTSAEPKCKPHIWKPPVNRKPRAKKEGKPKTSTKVAIKERHENLTTYDWLQVFTFMEKNPGMSQIKVVDYFNSRPEGALVFTQATLLRCLAARKTLEEHIENEPGALSSKRRRMVT
;
A
#
# COMPACT_ATOMS: atom_id res chain seq x y z
N MET A 1 47.61 8.62 12.29
CA MET A 1 46.69 8.04 13.28
C MET A 1 45.29 8.01 12.70
N PRO A 2 44.72 6.83 12.40
CA PRO A 2 43.29 6.68 12.17
C PRO A 2 42.56 6.23 13.46
N PRO A 3 41.30 6.62 13.68
CA PRO A 3 40.52 6.12 14.80
C PRO A 3 39.99 4.70 14.55
N ASP A 4 40.21 3.86 15.56
CA ASP A 4 39.70 2.51 15.74
C ASP A 4 38.16 2.45 15.62
N CYS A 5 37.65 1.73 14.62
CA CYS A 5 36.23 1.37 14.54
C CYS A 5 36.01 0.00 15.19
N THR A 6 35.96 -0.04 16.51
CA THR A 6 35.44 -1.17 17.28
C THR A 6 34.04 -0.83 17.78
N SER A 7 33.02 -1.18 17.00
CA SER A 7 31.62 -1.13 17.45
C SER A 7 31.00 -2.51 17.30
N ALA A 8 30.55 -3.04 18.44
CA ALA A 8 30.13 -4.40 18.68
C ALA A 8 28.94 -4.84 17.80
N GLU A 9 29.06 -6.04 17.23
CA GLU A 9 27.96 -6.74 16.56
C GLU A 9 26.81 -7.04 17.54
N PRO A 10 25.54 -6.74 17.20
CA PRO A 10 24.42 -7.28 17.95
C PRO A 10 24.21 -8.75 17.56
N LYS A 11 24.67 -9.65 18.43
CA LYS A 11 24.48 -11.10 18.33
C LYS A 11 22.99 -11.45 18.47
N CYS A 12 22.28 -11.59 17.35
CA CYS A 12 20.90 -12.05 17.33
C CYS A 12 20.82 -13.48 17.89
N LYS A 13 19.96 -13.69 18.90
CA LYS A 13 19.69 -15.01 19.49
C LYS A 13 19.13 -15.96 18.41
N PRO A 14 19.46 -17.26 18.42
CA PRO A 14 18.94 -18.20 17.43
C PRO A 14 17.41 -18.28 17.53
N HIS A 15 16.76 -18.13 16.37
CA HIS A 15 15.32 -18.29 16.23
C HIS A 15 14.95 -19.77 16.36
N ILE A 16 14.37 -20.17 17.49
CA ILE A 16 13.85 -21.52 17.71
C ILE A 16 12.53 -21.66 16.95
N TRP A 17 12.58 -22.30 15.78
CA TRP A 17 11.39 -22.65 15.01
C TRP A 17 10.56 -23.71 15.76
N LYS A 18 9.26 -23.44 15.96
CA LYS A 18 8.29 -24.44 16.44
C LYS A 18 7.49 -24.96 15.24
N PRO A 19 7.35 -26.28 15.07
CA PRO A 19 6.54 -26.82 13.98
C PRO A 19 5.05 -26.46 14.19
N PRO A 20 4.28 -26.26 13.11
CA PRO A 20 2.85 -25.94 13.21
C PRO A 20 2.09 -27.08 13.88
N VAL A 21 1.38 -26.78 14.98
CA VAL A 21 0.46 -27.72 15.61
C VAL A 21 -0.71 -28.00 14.67
N ASN A 22 -0.96 -29.27 14.39
CA ASN A 22 -2.01 -29.75 13.51
C ASN A 22 -3.40 -29.41 14.11
N ARG A 23 -4.03 -28.32 13.65
CA ARG A 23 -5.37 -27.90 14.11
C ARG A 23 -6.43 -28.70 13.35
N LYS A 24 -7.15 -29.58 14.05
CA LYS A 24 -8.33 -30.27 13.49
C LYS A 24 -9.37 -29.23 13.05
N PRO A 25 -10.03 -29.38 11.88
CA PRO A 25 -11.06 -28.44 11.45
C PRO A 25 -12.28 -28.50 12.37
N ARG A 26 -12.70 -27.31 12.83
CA ARG A 26 -13.89 -27.12 13.67
C ARG A 26 -15.14 -27.42 12.85
N ALA A 27 -16.02 -28.28 13.36
CA ALA A 27 -17.30 -28.61 12.72
C ALA A 27 -18.13 -27.34 12.42
N LYS A 28 -18.66 -27.25 11.20
CA LYS A 28 -19.56 -26.17 10.77
C LYS A 28 -20.87 -26.27 11.55
N LYS A 29 -21.23 -25.21 12.29
CA LYS A 29 -22.59 -25.03 12.80
C LYS A 29 -23.41 -24.33 11.73
N GLU A 30 -24.45 -24.99 11.25
CA GLU A 30 -25.51 -24.38 10.45
C GLU A 30 -26.38 -23.52 11.37
N GLY A 31 -26.60 -22.26 10.97
CA GLY A 31 -27.44 -21.30 11.70
C GLY A 31 -27.19 -19.88 11.21
N LYS A 32 -28.10 -19.37 10.36
CA LYS A 32 -28.04 -18.03 9.71
C LYS A 32 -27.97 -16.89 10.75
N PRO A 33 -27.48 -15.71 10.32
CA PRO A 33 -28.42 -14.60 10.14
C PRO A 33 -28.17 -13.83 8.84
N LYS A 34 -29.25 -13.37 8.21
CA LYS A 34 -29.22 -12.51 7.03
C LYS A 34 -28.98 -11.07 7.51
N THR A 35 -27.72 -10.73 7.79
CA THR A 35 -27.32 -9.36 8.09
C THR A 35 -27.34 -8.55 6.80
N SER A 36 -28.30 -7.64 6.67
CA SER A 36 -28.27 -6.60 5.64
C SER A 36 -27.22 -5.56 6.01
N THR A 37 -25.94 -5.89 5.81
CA THR A 37 -24.84 -4.94 5.98
C THR A 37 -24.87 -3.96 4.80
N LYS A 38 -25.33 -2.72 5.03
CA LYS A 38 -25.02 -1.61 4.12
C LYS A 38 -23.51 -1.43 4.17
N VAL A 39 -22.81 -1.77 3.09
CA VAL A 39 -21.41 -1.38 2.93
C VAL A 39 -21.44 0.14 2.79
N ALA A 40 -21.16 0.85 3.88
CA ALA A 40 -20.73 2.22 3.78
C ALA A 40 -19.40 2.16 3.05
N ILE A 41 -19.43 2.35 1.72
CA ILE A 41 -18.24 2.52 0.90
C ILE A 41 -17.66 3.85 1.37
N LYS A 42 -16.87 3.81 2.44
CA LYS A 42 -15.87 4.84 2.66
C LYS A 42 -14.92 4.64 1.49
N GLU A 43 -14.85 5.60 0.58
CA GLU A 43 -13.91 5.65 -0.55
C GLU A 43 -12.47 5.81 -0.05
N ARG A 44 -12.04 4.88 0.80
CA ARG A 44 -10.69 4.76 1.31
C ARG A 44 -10.03 3.75 0.38
N HIS A 45 -9.20 4.27 -0.51
CA HIS A 45 -8.43 3.42 -1.40
C HIS A 45 -7.29 2.80 -0.58
N GLU A 46 -7.51 1.57 -0.12
CA GLU A 46 -6.47 0.76 0.53
C GLU A 46 -5.35 0.38 -0.45
N ASN A 47 -5.67 0.32 -1.74
CA ASN A 47 -4.72 0.10 -2.83
C ASN A 47 -4.76 1.31 -3.77
N LEU A 48 -3.73 2.16 -3.68
CA LEU A 48 -3.57 3.29 -4.61
C LEU A 48 -3.36 2.78 -6.03
N THR A 49 -4.07 3.38 -6.98
CA THR A 49 -3.87 3.12 -8.40
C THR A 49 -2.63 3.85 -8.91
N THR A 50 -2.12 3.45 -10.08
CA THR A 50 -1.00 4.15 -10.74
C THR A 50 -1.32 5.63 -11.00
N TYR A 51 -2.58 5.94 -11.30
CA TYR A 51 -3.07 7.31 -11.46
C TYR A 51 -2.98 8.12 -10.15
N ASP A 52 -3.36 7.52 -9.03
CA ASP A 52 -3.27 8.16 -7.72
C ASP A 52 -1.81 8.50 -7.37
N TRP A 53 -0.87 7.60 -7.67
CA TRP A 53 0.57 7.85 -7.47
C TRP A 53 1.10 8.99 -8.33
N LEU A 54 0.66 9.11 -9.59
CA LEU A 54 1.02 10.28 -10.42
C LEU A 54 0.53 11.58 -9.79
N GLN A 55 -0.70 11.60 -9.28
CA GLN A 55 -1.24 12.80 -8.62
C GLN A 55 -0.40 13.19 -7.40
N VAL A 56 0.07 12.21 -6.62
CA VAL A 56 0.99 12.45 -5.49
C VAL A 56 2.33 12.99 -5.98
N PHE A 57 2.91 12.45 -7.05
CA PHE A 57 4.18 12.93 -7.61
C PHE A 57 4.08 14.36 -8.16
N THR A 58 3.04 14.66 -8.93
CA THR A 58 2.78 16.04 -9.41
C THR A 58 2.59 17.01 -8.25
N PHE A 59 1.94 16.59 -7.16
CA PHE A 59 1.80 17.42 -5.97
C PHE A 59 3.13 17.71 -5.28
N MET A 60 4.03 16.72 -5.21
CA MET A 60 5.37 16.91 -4.65
C MET A 60 6.23 17.85 -5.50
N GLU A 61 6.18 17.71 -6.82
CA GLU A 61 6.91 18.59 -7.75
C GLU A 61 6.45 20.05 -7.65
N LYS A 62 5.15 20.27 -7.45
CA LYS A 62 4.58 21.61 -7.23
C LYS A 62 4.96 22.21 -5.86
N ASN A 63 5.40 21.39 -4.91
CA ASN A 63 5.70 21.79 -3.53
C ASN A 63 7.08 21.30 -3.08
N PRO A 64 8.19 21.80 -3.66
CA PRO A 64 9.54 21.29 -3.41
C PRO A 64 10.08 21.49 -1.97
N GLY A 65 9.34 22.17 -1.09
CA GLY A 65 9.69 22.35 0.32
C GLY A 65 8.83 21.54 1.30
N MET A 66 7.88 20.74 0.82
CA MET A 66 6.98 19.99 1.69
C MET A 66 7.63 18.68 2.15
N SER A 67 7.63 18.43 3.47
CA SER A 67 8.10 17.15 3.99
C SER A 67 7.15 16.02 3.60
N GLN A 68 7.68 14.81 3.38
CA GLN A 68 6.90 13.64 2.99
C GLN A 68 5.75 13.33 3.95
N ILE A 69 5.96 13.55 5.26
CA ILE A 69 4.92 13.36 6.29
C ILE A 69 3.75 14.31 6.04
N LYS A 70 4.03 15.59 5.75
CA LYS A 70 2.98 16.57 5.43
C LYS A 70 2.22 16.23 4.15
N VAL A 71 2.91 15.64 3.16
CA VAL A 71 2.26 15.13 1.94
C VAL A 71 1.30 14.00 2.27
N VAL A 72 1.73 13.03 3.09
CA VAL A 72 0.86 11.94 3.56
C VAL A 72 -0.36 12.50 4.31
N ASP A 73 -0.15 13.42 5.24
CA ASP A 73 -1.24 14.04 6.02
C ASP A 73 -2.23 14.79 5.13
N TYR A 74 -1.73 15.53 4.12
CA TYR A 74 -2.55 16.22 3.14
C TYR A 74 -3.48 15.26 2.37
N PHE A 75 -2.93 14.15 1.87
CA PHE A 75 -3.70 13.19 1.09
C PHE A 75 -4.65 12.34 1.95
N ASN A 76 -4.31 12.13 3.22
CA ASN A 76 -5.13 11.37 4.16
C ASN A 76 -6.28 12.21 4.76
N SER A 77 -6.12 13.54 4.83
CA SER A 77 -7.14 14.48 5.34
C SER A 77 -8.16 14.93 4.29
N ARG A 78 -8.01 14.50 3.03
CA ARG A 78 -8.90 14.90 1.93
C ARG A 78 -10.31 14.29 2.10
N PRO A 79 -11.39 15.08 1.98
CA PRO A 79 -12.75 14.58 2.21
C PRO A 79 -13.27 13.65 1.11
N GLU A 80 -12.75 13.76 -0.11
CA GLU A 80 -13.11 12.96 -1.28
C GLU A 80 -11.85 12.36 -1.88
N GLY A 81 -11.86 11.05 -2.17
CA GLY A 81 -10.69 10.34 -2.70
C GLY A 81 -9.49 10.33 -1.75
N ALA A 82 -9.72 10.14 -0.45
CA ALA A 82 -8.65 10.05 0.54
C ALA A 82 -7.69 8.91 0.19
N LEU A 83 -6.43 9.24 -0.05
CA LEU A 83 -5.39 8.27 -0.36
C LEU A 83 -4.70 7.84 0.93
N VAL A 84 -4.86 6.57 1.28
CA VAL A 84 -4.29 6.02 2.51
C VAL A 84 -2.98 5.31 2.17
N PHE A 85 -1.86 5.97 2.45
CA PHE A 85 -0.54 5.39 2.32
C PHE A 85 0.38 5.83 3.45
N THR A 86 1.45 5.07 3.66
CA THR A 86 2.48 5.43 4.65
C THR A 86 3.63 6.14 3.98
N GLN A 87 4.43 6.87 4.77
CA GLN A 87 5.67 7.47 4.29
C GLN A 87 6.61 6.44 3.65
N ALA A 88 6.69 5.22 4.19
CA ALA A 88 7.51 4.15 3.62
C ALA A 88 7.01 3.71 2.24
N THR A 89 5.69 3.66 2.05
CA THR A 89 5.07 3.36 0.74
C THR A 89 5.42 4.45 -0.27
N LEU A 90 5.34 5.73 0.13
CA LEU A 90 5.71 6.86 -0.71
C LEU A 90 7.19 6.77 -1.15
N LEU A 91 8.10 6.49 -0.21
CA LEU A 91 9.53 6.37 -0.52
C LEU A 91 9.80 5.23 -1.51
N ARG A 92 9.14 4.08 -1.31
CA ARG A 92 9.26 2.93 -2.22
C ARG A 92 8.72 3.24 -3.61
N CYS A 93 7.60 3.96 -3.69
CA CYS A 93 7.01 4.38 -4.97
C CYS A 93 7.89 5.42 -5.68
N LEU A 94 8.54 6.33 -4.95
CA LEU A 94 9.50 7.27 -5.54
C LEU A 94 10.70 6.56 -6.16
N ALA A 95 11.22 5.52 -5.49
CA ALA A 95 12.29 4.69 -6.04
C ALA A 95 11.86 3.94 -7.32
N ALA A 96 10.59 3.54 -7.38
CA ALA A 96 9.98 2.85 -8.51
C ALA A 96 9.30 3.79 -9.51
N ARG A 97 9.54 5.11 -9.46
CA ARG A 97 8.82 6.07 -10.29
C ARG A 97 8.98 5.80 -11.78
N LYS A 98 10.21 5.52 -12.23
CA LYS A 98 10.49 5.24 -13.65
C LYS A 98 9.72 4.03 -14.16
N THR A 99 9.67 2.95 -13.38
CA THR A 99 8.93 1.75 -13.78
C THR A 99 7.43 1.95 -13.78
N LEU A 100 6.90 2.84 -12.92
CA LEU A 100 5.49 3.22 -12.93
C LEU A 100 5.14 4.06 -14.16
N GLU A 101 5.99 5.00 -14.56
CA GLU A 101 5.82 5.81 -15.78
C GLU A 101 5.88 4.93 -17.04
N GLU A 102 6.87 4.03 -17.13
CA GLU A 102 6.97 3.05 -18.22
C GLU A 102 5.75 2.12 -18.29
N HIS A 103 5.17 1.73 -17.16
CA HIS A 103 3.97 0.88 -17.14
C HIS A 103 2.74 1.60 -17.72
N ILE A 104 2.67 2.93 -17.59
CA ILE A 104 1.58 3.74 -18.16
C ILE A 104 1.74 3.89 -19.66
N GLU A 105 2.97 4.12 -20.13
CA GLU A 105 3.28 4.24 -21.56
C GLU A 105 3.03 2.92 -22.30
N ASN A 106 3.38 1.79 -21.68
CA ASN A 106 3.23 0.46 -22.29
C ASN A 106 1.79 -0.08 -22.25
N GLU A 107 0.98 0.28 -21.25
CA GLU A 107 -0.43 -0.15 -21.15
C GLU A 107 -1.42 1.03 -21.24
N PRO A 108 -1.75 1.52 -22.46
CA PRO A 108 -2.73 2.60 -22.63
C PRO A 108 -4.15 2.23 -22.13
N GLY A 109 -4.43 0.94 -21.90
CA GLY A 109 -5.68 0.44 -21.33
C GLY A 109 -5.68 0.30 -19.79
N ALA A 110 -4.55 0.49 -19.11
CA ALA A 110 -4.44 0.29 -17.66
C ALA A 110 -5.22 1.32 -16.83
N LEU A 111 -5.44 2.52 -17.39
CA LEU A 111 -6.22 3.60 -16.76
C LEU A 111 -7.74 3.29 -16.69
N SER A 112 -8.23 2.33 -17.49
CA SER A 112 -9.64 1.97 -17.59
C SER A 112 -9.85 0.47 -17.43
N SER A 113 -9.32 -0.13 -16.36
CA SER A 113 -9.58 -1.55 -16.06
C SER A 113 -10.96 -1.75 -15.42
N LYS A 114 -12.03 -1.28 -16.09
CA LYS A 114 -13.39 -1.78 -15.89
C LYS A 114 -13.64 -2.85 -16.95
N ARG A 115 -13.14 -4.07 -16.72
CA ARG A 115 -13.46 -5.21 -17.61
C ARG A 115 -14.93 -5.57 -17.43
N ARG A 116 -15.80 -5.14 -18.34
CA ARG A 116 -17.14 -5.73 -18.48
C ARG A 116 -16.94 -7.21 -18.87
N ARG A 117 -17.26 -8.14 -17.97
CA ARG A 117 -17.39 -9.56 -18.36
C ARG A 117 -18.63 -9.66 -19.24
N MET A 118 -18.44 -9.90 -20.52
CA MET A 118 -19.52 -10.39 -21.38
C MET A 118 -19.62 -11.90 -21.14
N VAL A 119 -20.79 -12.35 -20.66
CA VAL A 119 -21.17 -13.77 -20.65
C VAL A 119 -21.82 -14.01 -22.00
N THR A 120 -21.22 -14.87 -22.82
CA THR A 120 -21.86 -15.44 -24.01
C THR A 120 -22.56 -16.72 -23.63
#